data_AF-A0A1M7XWS2-F1
#
_entry.id   AF-A0A1M7XWS2-F1
#
_cell.length_a   1.000
_cell.length_b   1.000
_cell.length_c   1.000
_cell.angle_alpha   90.00
_cell.angle_beta   90.00
_cell.angle_gamma   90.00
#
_symmetry.space_group_name_H-M   'P 1'
#
loop_
_entity.id
_entity.type
_entity.pdbx_description
1 polymer ?
#
loop_
_entity_poly.entity_id
_entity_poly.type
_entity_poly.pdbx_seq_one_letter_code
_entity_poly.pdbx_strand_id
1 'polypeptide(L)'
;MKSDQEFLKGIYEKAKEMELSEQEELKESESRKSFLRAIPLRYAVTAAAFFILISVSAFLHSKNKPMEQVTPQPMTIDVRGIDFGDGLQQLFDNATDIIEVKQDNSGEKAYQVVEIYRHSGDEKDILSKITDKLPQLEKTQTAVVFLKKESGSMNVLESFIGSTKEDTYQNDYGEILTKKELLEIK
;
A
#
# COMPACT_ATOMS: atom_id res chain seq x y z
N MET A 1 82.02 32.62 -4.92
CA MET A 1 80.64 32.30 -5.35
C MET A 1 80.68 30.84 -5.77
N LYS A 2 79.93 29.97 -5.08
CA LYS A 2 79.90 28.54 -5.42
C LYS A 2 79.19 28.39 -6.77
N SER A 3 79.77 27.63 -7.69
CA SER A 3 79.23 27.37 -9.03
C SER A 3 77.87 26.69 -8.91
N ASP A 4 76.92 27.03 -9.79
CA ASP A 4 75.56 26.46 -9.82
C ASP A 4 75.56 24.92 -9.82
N GLN A 5 76.65 24.30 -10.29
CA GLN A 5 76.86 22.85 -10.23
C GLN A 5 77.03 22.30 -8.80
N GLU A 6 77.71 23.02 -7.92
CA GLU A 6 77.87 22.60 -6.51
C GLU A 6 76.56 22.72 -5.73
N PHE A 7 75.76 23.73 -6.06
CA PHE A 7 74.43 23.91 -5.48
C PHE A 7 73.48 22.78 -5.90
N LEU A 8 73.46 22.45 -7.20
CA LEU A 8 72.65 21.33 -7.71
C LEU A 8 73.10 19.99 -7.14
N LYS A 9 74.41 19.76 -6.99
CA LYS A 9 74.94 18.53 -6.37
C LYS A 9 74.51 18.41 -4.90
N GLY A 10 74.55 19.51 -4.15
CA GLY A 10 74.07 19.53 -2.76
C GLY A 10 72.56 19.27 -2.62
N ILE A 11 71.75 19.73 -3.58
CA ILE A 11 70.31 19.41 -3.63
C ILE A 11 70.10 17.91 -3.94
N TYR A 12 70.84 17.35 -4.90
CA TYR A 12 70.72 15.93 -5.25
C TYR A 12 71.17 14.99 -4.12
N GLU A 13 72.26 15.30 -3.42
CA GLU A 13 72.70 14.52 -2.25
C GLU A 13 71.65 14.57 -1.14
N LYS A 14 71.07 15.74 -0.87
CA LYS A 14 70.04 15.91 0.16
C LYS A 14 68.70 15.23 -0.20
N ALA A 15 68.32 15.24 -1.47
CA ALA A 15 67.12 14.53 -1.95
C ALA A 15 67.29 13.01 -1.82
N LYS A 16 68.49 12.49 -2.11
CA LYS A 16 68.79 11.06 -1.99
C LYS A 16 68.84 10.60 -0.53
N GLU A 17 69.32 11.44 0.39
CA GLU A 17 69.27 11.15 1.83
C GLU A 17 67.84 11.15 2.36
N MET A 18 66.95 12.05 1.88
CA MET A 18 65.52 12.03 2.24
C MET A 18 64.81 10.76 1.74
N GLU A 19 65.08 10.34 0.51
CA GLU A 19 64.48 9.12 -0.07
C GLU A 19 64.91 7.84 0.66
N LEU A 20 66.16 7.79 1.14
CA LEU A 20 66.66 6.68 1.96
C LEU A 20 66.03 6.69 3.37
N SER A 21 65.84 7.86 3.98
CA SER A 21 65.18 7.97 5.29
C SER A 21 63.68 7.61 5.23
N GLU A 22 62.98 7.95 4.15
CA GLU A 22 61.58 7.56 3.95
C GLU A 22 61.44 6.04 3.71
N GLN A 23 62.41 5.41 3.04
CA GLN A 23 62.42 3.96 2.85
C GLN A 23 62.75 3.16 4.13
N GLU A 24 63.57 3.71 5.03
CA GLU A 24 63.83 3.10 6.34
C GLU A 24 62.63 3.25 7.29
N GLU A 25 61.93 4.40 7.31
CA GLU A 25 60.68 4.59 8.07
C GLU A 25 59.52 3.70 7.57
N LEU A 26 59.46 3.40 6.26
CA LEU A 26 58.50 2.47 5.68
C LEU A 26 58.75 1.00 6.08
N LYS A 27 60.00 0.61 6.37
CA LYS A 27 60.35 -0.76 6.79
C LYS A 27 60.25 -0.97 8.30
N GLU A 28 60.43 0.07 9.11
CA GLU A 28 60.32 -0.04 10.57
C GLU A 28 58.86 0.00 11.07
N SER A 29 57.96 0.62 10.30
CA SER A 29 56.52 0.73 10.62
C SER A 29 55.69 -0.53 10.26
N GLU A 30 56.21 -1.47 9.47
CA GLU A 30 55.48 -2.73 9.17
C GLU A 30 55.51 -3.75 10.33
N SER A 31 56.34 -3.56 11.37
CA SER A 31 56.51 -4.59 12.40
C SER A 31 55.55 -4.50 13.60
N ARG A 32 54.77 -3.42 13.78
CA ARG A 32 53.88 -3.29 14.96
C ARG A 32 52.60 -2.48 14.69
N LYS A 33 51.48 -3.21 14.72
CA LYS A 33 50.06 -2.75 14.82
C LYS A 33 49.50 -2.24 13.48
N SER A 34 48.38 -2.70 12.95
CA SER A 34 47.22 -3.35 13.55
C SER A 34 46.54 -4.23 12.51
N PHE A 35 46.04 -5.37 12.96
CA PHE A 35 45.30 -6.36 12.18
C PHE A 35 43.85 -5.89 11.97
N LEU A 36 43.66 -4.69 11.42
CA LEU A 36 42.34 -4.21 11.01
C LEU A 36 42.25 -4.38 9.50
N ARG A 37 41.60 -5.48 9.07
CA ARG A 37 41.17 -5.66 7.68
C ARG A 37 40.50 -4.37 7.23
N ALA A 38 41.08 -3.70 6.23
CA ALA A 38 40.43 -2.59 5.57
C ALA A 38 39.10 -3.11 5.00
N ILE A 39 38.00 -2.77 5.67
CA ILE A 39 36.66 -3.04 5.17
C ILE A 39 36.59 -2.34 3.81
N PRO A 40 36.34 -3.05 2.69
CA PRO A 40 36.47 -2.45 1.39
C PRO A 40 35.49 -1.27 1.28
N LEU A 41 35.99 -0.16 0.72
CA LEU A 41 35.33 1.15 0.65
C LEU A 41 33.84 1.08 0.24
N ARG A 42 33.49 0.07 -0.56
CA ARG A 42 32.12 -0.25 -0.99
C ARG A 42 31.16 -0.45 0.19
N TYR A 43 31.58 -1.13 1.25
CA TYR A 43 30.74 -1.34 2.45
C TYR A 43 30.61 -0.07 3.29
N ALA A 44 31.61 0.82 3.30
CA ALA A 44 31.52 2.11 3.97
C ALA A 44 30.51 3.02 3.23
N VAL A 45 30.51 3.00 1.90
CA VAL A 45 29.53 3.73 1.08
C VAL A 45 28.11 3.19 1.29
N THR A 46 27.92 1.86 1.33
CA THR A 46 26.59 1.29 1.61
C THR A 46 26.13 1.55 3.04
N ALA A 47 27.03 1.50 4.02
CA ALA A 47 26.71 1.83 5.40
C ALA A 47 26.32 3.31 5.53
N ALA A 48 27.07 4.22 4.88
CA ALA A 48 26.73 5.63 4.84
C ALA A 48 25.36 5.89 4.20
N ALA A 49 25.04 5.22 3.08
CA ALA A 49 23.72 5.31 2.45
C ALA A 49 22.60 4.81 3.38
N PHE A 50 22.83 3.72 4.11
CA PHE A 50 21.88 3.18 5.07
C PHE A 50 21.66 4.12 6.27
N PHE A 51 22.73 4.72 6.80
CA PHE A 51 22.62 5.72 7.87
C PHE A 51 21.89 6.99 7.40
N ILE A 52 22.13 7.45 6.17
CA ILE A 52 21.38 8.58 5.59
C ILE A 52 19.88 8.24 5.50
N LEU A 53 19.52 7.03 5.05
CA LEU A 53 18.12 6.60 4.98
C LEU A 53 17.46 6.53 6.36
N ILE A 54 18.16 6.01 7.38
CA ILE A 54 17.65 5.97 8.76
C ILE A 54 17.48 7.39 9.30
N SER A 55 18.45 8.28 9.10
CA SER A 55 18.37 9.67 9.56
C SER A 55 17.23 10.43 8.88
N VAL A 56 16.99 10.22 7.58
CA VAL A 56 15.86 10.80 6.86
C VAL A 56 14.54 10.24 7.38
N SER A 57 14.43 8.93 7.59
CA SER A 57 13.24 8.30 8.15
C SER A 57 12.94 8.79 9.57
N ALA A 58 13.95 8.88 10.44
CA ALA A 58 13.82 9.37 11.80
C ALA A 58 13.44 10.86 11.84
N PHE A 59 13.97 11.67 10.92
CA PHE A 59 13.60 13.08 10.78
C PHE A 59 12.14 13.25 10.32
N LEU A 60 11.68 12.44 9.36
CA LEU A 60 10.28 12.42 8.93
C LEU A 60 9.36 11.96 10.07
N HIS A 61 9.74 10.91 10.81
CA HIS A 61 8.98 10.45 11.98
C HIS A 61 8.98 11.46 13.13
N SER A 62 10.07 12.21 13.33
CA SER A 62 10.18 13.23 14.38
C SER A 62 9.40 14.50 14.05
N LYS A 63 9.28 14.86 12.75
CA LYS A 63 8.51 16.02 12.31
C LYS A 63 7.02 15.73 12.13
N ASN A 64 6.67 14.49 11.84
CA ASN A 64 5.32 14.00 12.00
C ASN A 64 5.05 13.83 13.49
N LYS A 65 4.69 14.93 14.17
CA LYS A 65 3.99 14.83 15.45
C LYS A 65 2.92 13.74 15.30
N PRO A 66 2.69 12.87 16.31
CA PRO A 66 1.51 12.04 16.28
C PRO A 66 0.35 13.01 15.99
N MET A 67 -0.36 12.81 14.89
CA MET A 67 -1.59 13.56 14.64
C MET A 67 -2.37 13.39 15.93
N GLU A 68 -2.56 14.50 16.64
CA GLU A 68 -3.52 14.57 17.71
C GLU A 68 -4.77 13.94 17.11
N GLN A 69 -5.22 12.82 17.69
CA GLN A 69 -6.47 12.22 17.25
C GLN A 69 -7.52 13.29 17.52
N VAL A 70 -7.83 14.06 16.48
CA VAL A 70 -8.91 15.01 16.48
C VAL A 70 -10.12 14.15 16.74
N THR A 71 -10.66 14.23 17.97
CA THR A 71 -11.96 13.66 18.30
C THR A 71 -12.87 14.03 17.13
N PRO A 72 -13.49 13.07 16.43
CA PRO A 72 -14.23 13.36 15.22
C PRO A 72 -15.33 14.35 15.59
N GLN A 73 -15.09 15.63 15.30
CA GLN A 73 -16.17 16.60 15.29
C GLN A 73 -17.04 16.18 14.09
N PRO A 74 -18.36 16.08 14.26
CA PRO A 74 -19.24 15.85 13.13
C PRO A 74 -19.00 17.00 12.16
N MET A 75 -18.29 16.70 11.08
CA MET A 75 -18.13 17.63 9.99
C MET A 75 -19.53 17.75 9.41
N THR A 76 -20.18 18.88 9.61
CA THR A 76 -21.38 19.23 8.84
C THR A 76 -20.88 19.47 7.43
N ILE A 77 -20.75 18.39 6.67
CA ILE A 77 -20.54 18.46 5.24
C ILE A 77 -21.84 19.04 4.72
N ASP A 78 -21.82 20.33 4.38
CA ASP A 78 -22.86 20.89 3.53
C ASP A 78 -22.63 20.23 2.16
N VAL A 79 -23.25 19.06 1.99
CA VAL A 79 -23.18 18.27 0.77
C VAL A 79 -23.81 19.15 -0.28
N ARG A 80 -22.99 19.89 -1.02
CA ARG A 80 -23.39 20.34 -2.35
C ARG A 80 -23.72 19.07 -3.10
N GLY A 81 -25.01 18.75 -3.17
CA GLY A 81 -25.55 17.60 -3.87
C GLY A 81 -25.03 17.64 -5.29
N ILE A 82 -24.00 16.85 -5.55
CA ILE A 82 -23.86 16.25 -6.86
C ILE A 82 -25.02 15.27 -6.88
N ASP A 83 -25.98 15.55 -7.74
CA ASP A 83 -27.13 14.69 -7.94
C ASP A 83 -26.61 13.36 -8.52
N PHE A 84 -26.29 12.42 -7.63
CA PHE A 84 -25.87 11.05 -7.96
C PHE A 84 -27.07 10.17 -8.33
N GLY A 85 -28.28 10.75 -8.46
CA GLY A 85 -29.53 10.02 -8.70
C GLY A 85 -29.51 9.14 -9.96
N ASP A 86 -28.70 9.47 -10.97
CA ASP A 86 -28.69 8.73 -12.23
C ASP A 86 -27.96 7.37 -12.15
N GLY A 87 -26.90 7.24 -11.35
CA GLY A 87 -26.09 6.01 -11.33
C GLY A 87 -26.81 4.84 -10.66
N LEU A 88 -27.36 5.08 -9.48
CA LEU A 88 -28.09 4.09 -8.70
C LEU A 88 -29.40 3.69 -9.40
N GLN A 89 -30.10 4.67 -10.01
CA GLN A 89 -31.32 4.41 -10.77
C GLN A 89 -31.02 3.57 -12.02
N GLN A 90 -29.94 3.88 -12.76
CA GLN A 90 -29.51 3.05 -13.89
C GLN A 90 -29.13 1.63 -13.45
N LEU A 91 -28.55 1.47 -12.26
CA LEU A 91 -28.25 0.16 -11.71
C LEU A 91 -29.53 -0.64 -11.42
N PHE A 92 -30.55 0.00 -10.83
CA PHE A 92 -31.87 -0.61 -10.62
C PHE A 92 -32.54 -1.01 -11.94
N ASP A 93 -32.49 -0.15 -12.95
CA ASP A 93 -33.16 -0.40 -14.23
C ASP A 93 -32.48 -1.53 -15.02
N ASN A 94 -31.16 -1.67 -14.88
CA ASN A 94 -30.37 -2.68 -15.59
C ASN A 94 -30.31 -4.04 -14.86
N ALA A 95 -30.52 -4.07 -13.54
CA ALA A 95 -30.47 -5.29 -12.76
C ALA A 95 -31.75 -6.13 -12.94
N THR A 96 -31.55 -7.39 -13.34
CA THR A 96 -32.63 -8.38 -13.41
C THR A 96 -32.96 -8.94 -12.04
N ASP A 97 -31.93 -9.14 -11.20
CA ASP A 97 -32.08 -9.69 -9.85
C ASP A 97 -31.23 -8.88 -8.86
N ILE A 98 -31.74 -8.72 -7.64
CA ILE A 98 -31.07 -7.99 -6.56
C ILE A 98 -31.22 -8.82 -5.29
N ILE A 99 -30.09 -9.26 -4.74
CA ILE A 99 -30.05 -10.17 -3.60
C ILE A 99 -29.10 -9.67 -2.52
N GLU A 100 -29.42 -9.94 -1.27
CA GLU A 100 -28.51 -9.82 -0.15
C GLU A 100 -27.86 -11.17 0.15
N VAL A 101 -26.54 -11.19 0.29
CA VAL A 101 -25.76 -12.38 0.63
C VAL A 101 -24.91 -12.14 1.86
N LYS A 102 -24.66 -13.21 2.60
CA LYS A 102 -23.69 -13.26 3.70
C LYS A 102 -22.78 -14.47 3.55
N GLN A 103 -21.63 -14.42 4.19
CA GLN A 103 -20.74 -15.58 4.26
C GLN A 103 -21.37 -16.69 5.12
N ASP A 104 -21.38 -17.92 4.63
CA ASP A 104 -21.76 -19.11 5.39
C ASP A 104 -20.57 -19.62 6.23
N ASN A 105 -20.86 -20.22 7.38
CA ASN A 105 -19.87 -20.69 8.35
C ASN A 105 -19.14 -21.97 7.92
N SER A 106 -19.52 -22.56 6.78
CA SER A 106 -19.09 -23.87 6.30
C SER A 106 -17.75 -23.88 5.54
N GLY A 107 -17.18 -22.72 5.18
CA GLY A 107 -15.86 -22.62 4.56
C GLY A 107 -15.56 -21.27 3.90
N GLU A 108 -14.34 -21.13 3.35
CA GLU A 108 -14.00 -19.99 2.48
C GLU A 108 -14.87 -20.03 1.21
N LYS A 109 -15.55 -18.93 0.89
CA LYS A 109 -16.44 -18.75 -0.27
C LYS A 109 -17.75 -19.55 -0.28
N ALA A 110 -18.22 -20.01 0.87
CA ALA A 110 -19.62 -20.40 1.00
C ALA A 110 -20.45 -19.14 1.28
N TYR A 111 -21.51 -18.91 0.49
CA TYR A 111 -22.42 -17.78 0.67
C TYR A 111 -23.84 -18.29 0.88
N GLN A 112 -24.62 -17.54 1.66
CA GLN A 112 -26.04 -17.76 1.87
C GLN A 112 -26.81 -16.50 1.45
N VAL A 113 -27.90 -16.67 0.71
CA VAL A 113 -28.85 -15.58 0.44
C VAL A 113 -29.60 -15.26 1.74
N VAL A 114 -29.54 -14.00 2.16
CA VAL A 114 -30.24 -13.47 3.33
C VAL A 114 -31.63 -12.99 2.92
N GLU A 115 -31.68 -12.20 1.85
CA GLU A 115 -32.89 -11.54 1.38
C GLU A 115 -32.85 -11.42 -0.15
N ILE A 116 -34.02 -11.42 -0.78
CA ILE A 116 -34.18 -11.23 -2.23
C ILE A 116 -35.10 -10.04 -2.42
N TYR A 117 -34.56 -8.96 -2.99
CA TYR A 117 -35.31 -7.72 -3.22
C TYR A 117 -36.00 -7.71 -4.57
N ARG A 118 -35.33 -8.27 -5.59
CA ARG A 118 -35.88 -8.43 -6.94
C ARG A 118 -35.41 -9.73 -7.54
N HIS A 119 -36.31 -10.45 -8.21
CA HIS A 119 -36.00 -11.72 -8.85
C HIS A 119 -36.86 -11.94 -10.10
N SER A 120 -36.21 -12.36 -11.18
CA SER A 120 -36.76 -12.45 -12.54
C SER A 120 -37.04 -13.88 -13.02
N GLY A 121 -36.80 -14.92 -12.20
CA GLY A 121 -36.99 -16.31 -12.66
C GLY A 121 -36.85 -17.43 -11.62
N ASP A 122 -36.19 -18.54 -11.99
CA ASP A 122 -35.99 -19.70 -11.11
C ASP A 122 -34.83 -19.46 -10.12
N GLU A 123 -35.17 -19.56 -8.83
CA GLU A 123 -34.30 -19.27 -7.67
C GLU A 123 -33.16 -20.28 -7.49
N LYS A 124 -33.31 -21.49 -8.04
CA LYS A 124 -32.57 -22.69 -7.61
C LYS A 124 -31.07 -22.70 -7.86
N ASP A 125 -30.49 -21.71 -8.54
CA ASP A 125 -29.06 -21.76 -8.89
C ASP A 125 -28.41 -20.37 -9.08
N ILE A 126 -28.89 -19.33 -8.39
CA ILE A 126 -28.26 -17.99 -8.46
C ILE A 126 -26.84 -18.04 -7.87
N LEU A 127 -26.71 -18.54 -6.63
CA LEU A 127 -25.44 -18.55 -5.91
C LEU A 127 -24.37 -19.38 -6.64
N SER A 128 -24.70 -20.56 -7.17
CA SER A 128 -23.72 -21.42 -7.85
C SER A 128 -23.10 -20.77 -9.09
N LYS A 129 -23.80 -19.83 -9.72
CA LYS A 129 -23.33 -19.11 -10.92
C LYS A 129 -22.48 -17.87 -10.61
N ILE A 130 -22.61 -17.31 -9.41
CA ILE A 130 -21.99 -16.04 -9.04
C ILE A 130 -20.99 -16.16 -7.90
N THR A 131 -20.90 -17.30 -7.21
CA THR A 131 -20.04 -17.50 -6.03
C THR A 131 -18.60 -17.03 -6.26
N ASP A 132 -18.03 -17.32 -7.43
CA ASP A 132 -16.66 -16.92 -7.78
C ASP A 132 -16.49 -15.42 -8.09
N LYS A 133 -17.60 -14.70 -8.31
CA LYS A 133 -17.66 -13.27 -8.63
C LYS A 133 -18.07 -12.41 -7.42
N LEU A 134 -18.45 -13.03 -6.30
CA LEU A 134 -18.87 -12.31 -5.10
C LEU A 134 -17.66 -11.71 -4.36
N PRO A 135 -17.83 -10.55 -3.71
CA PRO A 135 -16.79 -9.98 -2.87
C PRO A 135 -16.49 -10.90 -1.67
N GLN A 136 -15.25 -10.88 -1.19
CA GLN A 136 -14.92 -11.52 0.08
C GLN A 136 -15.58 -10.72 1.22
N LEU A 137 -16.39 -11.38 2.02
CA LEU A 137 -17.10 -10.78 3.14
C LEU A 137 -16.54 -11.30 4.45
N GLU A 138 -16.44 -10.42 5.45
CA GLU A 138 -16.22 -10.83 6.83
C GLU A 138 -17.51 -11.38 7.46
N LYS A 139 -17.39 -12.13 8.55
CA LYS A 139 -18.55 -12.74 9.25
C LYS A 139 -19.62 -11.75 9.71
N THR A 140 -19.23 -10.49 9.93
CA THR A 140 -20.14 -9.43 10.37
C THR A 140 -20.72 -8.61 9.23
N GLN A 141 -20.33 -8.91 7.99
CA GLN A 141 -20.73 -8.17 6.80
C GLN A 141 -21.78 -8.93 5.99
N THR A 142 -22.60 -8.16 5.28
CA THR A 142 -23.44 -8.64 4.20
C THR A 142 -23.15 -7.83 2.94
N ALA A 143 -23.52 -8.36 1.78
CA ALA A 143 -23.45 -7.62 0.53
C ALA A 143 -24.76 -7.69 -0.22
N VAL A 144 -25.18 -6.54 -0.75
CA VAL A 144 -26.25 -6.45 -1.73
C VAL A 144 -25.63 -6.49 -3.11
N VAL A 145 -26.08 -7.44 -3.92
CA VAL A 145 -25.48 -7.76 -5.21
C VAL A 145 -26.52 -7.56 -6.30
N PHE A 146 -26.16 -6.72 -7.27
CA PHE A 146 -26.97 -6.44 -8.44
C PHE A 146 -26.56 -7.37 -9.57
N LEU A 147 -27.52 -8.11 -10.11
CA LEU A 147 -27.28 -9.16 -11.08
C LEU A 147 -28.01 -8.85 -12.37
N LYS A 148 -27.36 -9.16 -13.49
CA LYS A 148 -27.96 -9.12 -14.83
C LYS A 148 -27.89 -10.49 -15.48
N LYS A 149 -29.04 -10.99 -15.88
CA LYS A 149 -29.19 -12.24 -16.63
C LYS A 149 -29.12 -11.96 -18.13
N GLU A 150 -28.10 -12.50 -18.79
CA GLU A 150 -27.91 -12.39 -20.24
C GLU A 150 -27.70 -13.78 -20.84
N SER A 151 -28.60 -14.20 -21.74
CA SER A 151 -28.46 -15.38 -22.60
C SER A 151 -27.91 -16.64 -21.90
N GLY A 152 -28.40 -16.94 -20.70
CA GLY A 152 -28.02 -18.13 -19.92
C GLY A 152 -26.87 -17.94 -18.93
N SER A 153 -26.20 -16.79 -18.96
CA SER A 153 -25.19 -16.37 -17.99
C SER A 153 -25.75 -15.35 -16.98
N MET A 154 -25.08 -15.26 -15.83
CA MET A 154 -25.39 -14.29 -14.78
C MET A 154 -24.15 -13.49 -14.46
N ASN A 155 -24.27 -12.17 -14.55
CA ASN A 155 -23.19 -11.23 -14.32
C ASN A 155 -23.51 -10.38 -13.10
N VAL A 156 -22.51 -10.17 -12.25
CA VAL A 156 -22.57 -9.19 -11.18
C VAL A 156 -22.30 -7.83 -11.82
N LEU A 157 -23.27 -6.93 -11.72
CA LEU A 157 -23.12 -5.54 -12.16
C LEU A 157 -22.35 -4.75 -11.11
N GLU A 158 -22.77 -4.86 -9.86
CA GLU A 158 -22.18 -4.16 -8.73
C GLU A 158 -22.49 -4.88 -7.41
N SER A 159 -21.65 -4.64 -6.40
CA SER A 159 -21.88 -5.10 -5.03
C SER A 159 -21.68 -3.98 -4.02
N PHE A 160 -22.62 -3.88 -3.07
CA PHE A 160 -22.55 -2.94 -1.95
C PHE A 160 -22.36 -3.73 -0.67
N ILE A 161 -21.31 -3.43 0.08
CA ILE A 161 -20.97 -4.13 1.32
C ILE A 161 -21.49 -3.30 2.50
N GLY A 162 -22.15 -3.96 3.43
CA GLY A 162 -22.71 -3.36 4.63
C GLY A 162 -22.41 -4.19 5.87
N SER A 163 -22.65 -3.60 7.03
CA SER A 163 -22.65 -4.33 8.29
C SER A 163 -24.00 -5.01 8.48
N THR A 164 -24.01 -6.24 9.02
CA THR A 164 -25.22 -6.97 9.42
C THR A 164 -26.16 -6.19 10.36
N LYS A 165 -25.67 -5.12 10.99
CA LYS A 165 -26.42 -4.29 11.96
C LYS A 165 -26.86 -2.94 11.40
N GLU A 166 -26.39 -2.57 10.22
CA GLU A 166 -26.64 -1.27 9.62
C GLU A 166 -27.56 -1.43 8.42
N ASP A 167 -28.50 -0.52 8.25
CA ASP A 167 -29.42 -0.49 7.11
C ASP A 167 -28.79 0.21 5.88
N THR A 168 -27.47 0.27 5.84
CA THR A 168 -26.70 1.03 4.86
C THR A 168 -25.58 0.17 4.30
N TYR A 169 -25.43 0.21 2.98
CA TYR A 169 -24.43 -0.51 2.21
C TYR A 169 -23.65 0.48 1.36
N GLN A 170 -22.37 0.20 1.12
CA GLN A 170 -21.49 1.07 0.35
C GLN A 170 -20.70 0.26 -0.68
N ASN A 171 -20.55 0.79 -1.89
CA ASN A 171 -19.69 0.19 -2.91
C ASN A 171 -18.27 0.81 -2.91
N ASP A 172 -17.39 0.26 -3.76
CA ASP A 172 -15.99 0.71 -3.88
C ASP A 172 -15.87 2.16 -4.38
N TYR A 173 -16.92 2.70 -5.00
CA TYR A 173 -16.99 4.07 -5.50
C TYR A 173 -17.48 5.08 -4.45
N GLY A 174 -17.91 4.60 -3.28
CA GLY A 174 -18.43 5.45 -2.21
C GLY A 174 -19.91 5.81 -2.34
N GLU A 175 -20.63 5.18 -3.27
CA GLU A 175 -22.08 5.29 -3.35
C GLU A 175 -22.72 4.54 -2.20
N ILE A 176 -23.79 5.14 -1.67
CA ILE A 176 -24.50 4.63 -0.50
C ILE A 176 -25.86 4.12 -0.95
N LEU A 177 -26.18 2.90 -0.53
CA LEU A 177 -27.45 2.24 -0.75
C LEU A 177 -28.08 1.95 0.60
N THR A 178 -29.34 2.34 0.78
CA THR A 178 -30.07 2.08 2.01
C THR A 178 -31.07 0.94 1.84
N LYS A 179 -31.35 0.23 2.94
CA LYS A 179 -32.37 -0.82 2.96
C LYS A 179 -33.75 -0.29 2.56
N LYS A 180 -34.03 0.98 2.88
CA LYS A 180 -35.28 1.64 2.47
C LYS A 180 -35.42 1.70 0.95
N GLU A 181 -34.38 2.15 0.25
CA GLU A 181 -34.37 2.21 -1.23
C GLU A 181 -34.56 0.82 -1.83
N LEU A 182 -33.95 -0.21 -1.24
CA LEU A 182 -34.10 -1.61 -1.66
C LEU A 182 -35.54 -2.15 -1.52
N LEU A 183 -36.27 -1.71 -0.49
CA LEU A 183 -37.65 -2.11 -0.24
C LEU A 183 -38.67 -1.36 -1.12
N GLU A 184 -38.29 -0.23 -1.69
CA GLU A 184 -39.14 0.54 -2.62
C GLU A 184 -39.14 -0.08 -4.03
N ILE A 185 -38.20 -0.99 -4.31
CA ILE A 185 -38.10 -1.76 -5.55
C ILE A 185 -39.24 -2.75 -5.61
N LYS A 186 -40.18 -2.52 -6.53
CA LYS A 186 -41.19 -3.50 -6.95
C LYS A 186 -40.83 -4.14 -8.27
#